data_AF-A0A7V8JGR9-F1
#
_entry.id   AF-A0A7V8JGR9-F1
#
_cell.length_a   1.000
_cell.length_b   1.000
_cell.length_c   1.000
_cell.angle_alpha   90.00
_cell.angle_beta   90.00
_cell.angle_gamma   90.00
#
_symmetry.space_group_name_H-M   'P 1'
#
loop_
_entity.id
_entity.type
_entity.pdbx_description
1 polymer ?
#
loop_
_entity_poly.entity_id
_entity_poly.type
_entity_poly.pdbx_seq_one_letter_code
_entity_poly.pdbx_strand_id
1 'polypeptide(L)'
;MILRRSLVAVVLAVPLAFAASRAHAQAYPCNGPGPGEIMVGMAPGSNGVAPTPLCAPAPGSTGPTAPAARMPDIYMTVITHPDTRQYWFASGYGSAEWAEKEALEKCKQAMGEGCVVNDTWSNDARIVVVEDAVGNVFAKGGPSFFKAWMASRDECDKYSSGCHKIETLQNALGGGMVIASKSDGARRPWGAVARPKTKAPEPLDDTAWLATGGDGFKAAEDAAVKACEQATKLECQVRISAGGGYIARMVNNKGAVEWFNAPTLDMLDKGIRNNCGKGETCRLVDTFDVRPKGLSTLEISVSKAPARGFFAMARPVDDSLEKSWNKRAIVTGQSSLEAAQSAAVALCEKESRGKCEAAPKDGDDGVDQFVLLTRASSGDVRMFLGTSADDARNHLTQWCDEKHLTCPTGPIADLAKKNKGSLLDL
;
A
#
# COMPACT_ATOMS: atom_id res chain seq x y z
N MET A 1 71.63 30.04 -12.10
CA MET A 1 72.58 29.92 -10.98
C MET A 1 72.25 28.66 -10.21
N ILE A 2 73.00 27.58 -10.46
CA ILE A 2 73.97 26.94 -9.53
C ILE A 2 73.23 26.03 -8.52
N LEU A 3 73.09 24.73 -8.77
CA LEU A 3 74.04 23.61 -8.57
C LEU A 3 73.98 22.98 -7.16
N ARG A 4 73.76 21.66 -7.09
CA ARG A 4 74.53 20.62 -6.34
C ARG A 4 73.65 19.37 -6.16
N ARG A 5 73.79 18.29 -6.93
CA ARG A 5 74.88 17.26 -6.98
C ARG A 5 75.33 16.79 -5.60
N SER A 6 75.03 15.53 -5.26
CA SER A 6 75.92 14.64 -4.50
C SER A 6 75.55 13.18 -4.78
N LEU A 7 76.32 12.56 -5.68
CA LEU A 7 76.57 11.13 -5.76
C LEU A 7 77.47 10.73 -4.59
N VAL A 8 77.19 9.63 -3.89
CA VAL A 8 78.21 8.85 -3.19
C VAL A 8 77.94 7.38 -3.47
N ALA A 9 78.80 6.80 -4.30
CA ALA A 9 78.98 5.37 -4.49
C ALA A 9 80.19 4.93 -3.64
N VAL A 10 80.03 3.88 -2.84
CA VAL A 10 81.16 3.13 -2.28
C VAL A 10 80.88 1.64 -2.46
N VAL A 11 81.91 0.96 -2.95
CA VAL A 11 82.00 -0.40 -3.47
C VAL A 11 82.78 -1.26 -2.46
N LEU A 12 82.64 -2.60 -2.57
CA LEU A 12 83.40 -3.71 -1.93
C LEU A 12 82.95 -4.11 -0.51
N ALA A 13 82.90 -5.40 -0.11
CA ALA A 13 83.55 -6.61 -0.61
C ALA A 13 82.71 -7.88 -0.28
N VAL A 14 82.84 -8.90 -1.13
CA VAL A 14 82.44 -10.30 -0.91
C VAL A 14 83.58 -11.06 -0.22
N PRO A 15 83.28 -12.02 0.67
CA PRO A 15 83.94 -13.32 0.55
C PRO A 15 82.96 -14.50 0.63
N LEU A 16 83.18 -15.45 -0.30
CA LEU A 16 82.64 -16.81 -0.27
C LEU A 16 83.12 -17.56 0.98
N ALA A 17 82.21 -18.25 1.66
CA ALA A 17 82.54 -19.32 2.59
C ALA A 17 81.56 -20.49 2.41
N PHE A 18 82.08 -21.56 1.81
CA PHE A 18 81.84 -22.99 2.00
C PHE A 18 80.44 -23.54 2.31
N ALA A 19 80.06 -24.47 1.44
CA ALA A 19 78.92 -25.36 1.50
C ALA A 19 78.83 -26.20 2.79
N ALA A 20 77.63 -26.19 3.38
CA ALA A 20 77.09 -27.32 4.12
C ALA A 20 75.71 -27.61 3.53
N SER A 21 75.59 -28.68 2.76
CA SER A 21 74.33 -29.23 2.27
C SER A 21 73.51 -29.63 3.50
N ARG A 22 72.60 -28.77 3.96
CA ARG A 22 71.59 -29.19 4.92
C ARG A 22 70.74 -30.23 4.22
N ALA A 23 70.74 -31.46 4.76
CA ALA A 23 69.76 -32.47 4.41
C ALA A 23 68.38 -31.82 4.53
N HIS A 24 67.72 -31.58 3.39
CA HIS A 24 66.36 -31.09 3.38
C HIS A 24 65.49 -32.13 4.07
N ALA A 25 64.81 -31.70 5.13
CA ALA A 25 63.69 -32.42 5.69
C ALA A 25 62.78 -32.85 4.54
N GLN A 26 62.40 -34.14 4.53
CA GLN A 26 61.45 -34.63 3.54
C GLN A 26 60.21 -33.74 3.60
N ALA A 27 59.90 -33.07 2.49
CA ALA A 27 58.69 -32.29 2.36
C ALA A 27 57.51 -33.26 2.54
N TYR A 28 56.87 -33.22 3.70
CA TYR A 28 55.66 -33.97 3.93
C TYR A 28 54.62 -33.48 2.92
N PRO A 29 54.03 -34.36 2.09
CA PRO A 29 53.12 -33.95 1.01
C PRO A 29 51.90 -33.14 1.49
N CYS A 30 51.62 -33.15 2.78
CA CYS A 30 50.57 -32.43 3.48
C CYS A 30 51.18 -31.28 4.30
N ASN A 31 51.64 -30.22 3.60
CA ASN A 31 52.32 -29.01 4.10
C ASN A 31 52.30 -28.77 5.62
N GLY A 32 53.37 -29.18 6.32
CA GLY A 32 53.65 -28.72 7.69
C GLY A 32 54.69 -29.57 8.44
N PRO A 33 55.43 -29.00 9.41
CA PRO A 33 56.38 -29.74 10.22
C PRO A 33 55.64 -30.47 11.36
N GLY A 34 55.08 -31.64 11.08
CA GLY A 34 54.50 -32.47 12.15
C GLY A 34 53.90 -33.80 11.69
N PRO A 35 54.04 -34.87 12.48
CA PRO A 35 53.40 -36.16 12.22
C PRO A 35 51.92 -36.07 12.65
N GLY A 36 51.03 -35.70 11.72
CA GLY A 36 49.60 -35.55 12.02
C GLY A 36 48.66 -35.80 10.86
N GLU A 37 49.15 -35.72 9.62
CA GLU A 37 48.35 -35.94 8.41
C GLU A 37 48.97 -37.03 7.54
N ILE A 38 48.11 -37.87 6.96
CA ILE A 38 48.47 -38.88 5.97
C ILE A 38 47.83 -38.52 4.63
N MET A 39 48.55 -38.79 3.54
CA MET A 39 47.97 -38.66 2.20
C MET A 39 46.93 -39.77 2.01
N VAL A 40 45.68 -39.38 1.77
CA VAL A 40 44.55 -40.29 1.52
C VAL A 40 44.12 -40.33 0.05
N GLY A 41 44.72 -39.47 -0.78
CA GLY A 41 44.48 -39.48 -2.22
C GLY A 41 45.17 -38.33 -2.94
N MET A 42 44.84 -38.19 -4.22
CA MET A 42 45.28 -37.08 -5.08
C MET A 42 44.04 -36.50 -5.75
N ALA A 43 43.86 -35.18 -5.69
CA ALA A 43 42.87 -34.51 -6.53
C ALA A 43 43.40 -34.46 -7.97
N PRO A 44 42.62 -34.86 -8.98
CA PRO A 44 43.06 -34.82 -10.37
C PRO A 44 43.35 -33.38 -10.81
N GLY A 45 44.55 -33.14 -11.34
CA GLY A 45 44.92 -31.85 -11.93
C GLY A 45 44.24 -31.66 -13.30
N SER A 46 43.99 -30.41 -13.70
CA SER A 46 43.50 -30.06 -15.05
C SER A 46 44.30 -28.90 -15.65
N ASN A 47 44.32 -28.77 -16.98
CA ASN A 47 44.86 -27.67 -17.77
C ASN A 47 46.08 -26.94 -17.15
N GLY A 48 47.18 -27.65 -16.95
CA GLY A 48 48.45 -27.07 -16.49
C GLY A 48 48.61 -26.93 -14.98
N VAL A 49 47.65 -27.38 -14.17
CA VAL A 49 47.76 -27.44 -12.71
C VAL A 49 48.13 -28.86 -12.27
N ALA A 50 49.20 -28.98 -11.47
CA ALA A 50 49.65 -30.26 -10.94
C ALA A 50 48.61 -30.87 -9.98
N PRO A 51 48.45 -32.20 -9.94
CA PRO A 51 47.63 -32.88 -8.95
C PRO A 51 48.02 -32.45 -7.53
N THR A 52 47.02 -32.15 -6.71
CA THR A 52 47.25 -31.72 -5.33
C THR A 52 46.94 -32.89 -4.39
N PRO A 53 47.83 -33.22 -3.44
CA PRO A 53 47.59 -34.31 -2.49
C PRO A 53 46.40 -33.98 -1.58
N LEU A 54 45.55 -34.99 -1.34
CA LEU A 54 44.47 -34.94 -0.38
C LEU A 54 44.96 -35.54 0.94
N CYS A 55 44.83 -34.76 2.01
CA CYS A 55 45.39 -35.07 3.32
C CYS A 55 44.25 -35.28 4.33
N ALA A 56 44.40 -36.28 5.20
CA ALA A 56 43.47 -36.50 6.31
C ALA A 56 44.24 -36.68 7.61
N PRO A 57 43.62 -36.39 8.76
CA PRO A 57 44.22 -36.66 10.06
C PRO A 57 44.57 -38.14 10.18
N ALA A 58 45.76 -38.45 10.69
CA ALA A 58 46.14 -39.83 11.00
C ALA A 58 45.15 -40.42 12.02
N PRO A 59 44.74 -41.70 11.88
CA PRO A 59 43.83 -42.33 12.83
C PRO A 59 44.45 -42.32 14.24
N GLY A 60 43.80 -41.63 15.17
CA GLY A 60 44.28 -41.41 16.54
C GLY A 60 44.89 -40.03 16.82
N SER A 61 44.98 -39.13 15.82
CA SER A 61 45.40 -37.75 16.04
C SER A 61 44.21 -36.87 16.47
N THR A 62 44.25 -36.35 17.71
CA THR A 62 43.36 -35.27 18.16
C THR A 62 43.96 -33.91 17.76
N GLY A 63 44.15 -33.71 16.46
CA GLY A 63 44.54 -32.41 15.93
C GLY A 63 43.47 -31.36 16.22
N PRO A 64 43.83 -30.09 16.46
CA PRO A 64 42.86 -29.02 16.65
C PRO A 64 41.98 -28.90 15.40
N THR A 65 40.66 -29.08 15.57
CA THR A 65 39.66 -28.86 14.52
C THR A 65 39.88 -27.47 13.92
N ALA A 66 40.20 -27.39 12.63
CA ALA A 66 40.30 -26.10 11.94
C ALA A 66 38.99 -25.31 12.19
N PRO A 67 39.07 -24.03 12.60
CA PRO A 67 37.86 -23.25 12.83
C PRO A 67 37.06 -23.22 11.54
N ALA A 68 35.78 -23.61 11.61
CA ALA A 68 34.88 -23.55 10.47
C ALA A 68 34.94 -22.14 9.88
N ALA A 69 35.26 -22.04 8.59
CA ALA A 69 35.27 -20.78 7.87
C ALA A 69 33.86 -20.17 7.99
N ARG A 70 33.71 -19.13 8.83
CA ARG A 70 32.46 -18.37 8.88
C ARG A 70 32.37 -17.61 7.56
N MET A 71 31.33 -17.91 6.78
CA MET A 71 31.00 -17.02 5.68
C MET A 71 30.71 -15.62 6.26
N PRO A 72 31.28 -14.56 5.66
CA PRO A 72 31.03 -13.21 6.13
C PRO A 72 29.54 -12.90 6.02
N ASP A 73 29.03 -12.13 6.97
CA ASP A 73 27.66 -11.68 6.92
C ASP A 73 27.45 -10.80 5.67
N ILE A 74 26.42 -11.14 4.91
CA ILE A 74 25.95 -10.31 3.80
C ILE A 74 24.69 -9.59 4.24
N TYR A 75 24.52 -8.34 3.83
CA TYR A 75 23.46 -7.46 4.27
C TYR A 75 22.62 -6.97 3.09
N MET A 76 21.34 -6.75 3.39
CA MET A 76 20.35 -6.21 2.47
C MET A 76 19.44 -5.22 3.18
N THR A 77 18.88 -4.27 2.45
CA THR A 77 17.99 -3.24 2.99
C THR A 77 17.00 -2.76 1.95
N VAL A 78 15.85 -2.27 2.41
CA VAL A 78 14.83 -1.65 1.57
C VAL A 78 14.63 -0.20 1.97
N ILE A 79 14.67 0.66 0.97
CA ILE A 79 14.38 2.08 1.06
C ILE A 79 13.08 2.36 0.31
N THR A 80 12.17 3.10 0.92
CA THR A 80 10.98 3.62 0.24
C THR A 80 10.99 5.15 0.22
N HIS A 81 10.10 5.72 -0.57
CA HIS A 81 9.83 7.15 -0.58
C HIS A 81 8.31 7.36 -0.61
N PRO A 82 7.74 8.25 0.22
CA PRO A 82 6.28 8.39 0.33
C PRO A 82 5.63 8.73 -1.03
N ASP A 83 6.27 9.56 -1.84
CA ASP A 83 5.67 10.06 -3.10
C ASP A 83 5.59 9.06 -4.26
N THR A 84 6.13 7.85 -4.13
CA THR A 84 6.17 6.87 -5.21
C THR A 84 5.86 5.46 -4.72
N ARG A 85 5.42 4.58 -5.62
CA ARG A 85 5.28 3.14 -5.35
C ARG A 85 6.61 2.42 -5.46
N GLN A 86 7.64 3.14 -5.91
CA GLN A 86 8.96 2.60 -6.08
C GLN A 86 9.66 2.45 -4.73
N TYR A 87 10.40 1.36 -4.64
CA TYR A 87 11.31 1.11 -3.55
C TYR A 87 12.67 0.70 -4.12
N TRP A 88 13.72 0.91 -3.35
CA TRP A 88 15.09 0.55 -3.70
C TRP A 88 15.59 -0.51 -2.75
N PHE A 89 16.06 -1.60 -3.32
CA PHE A 89 16.56 -2.76 -2.59
C PHE A 89 18.06 -2.88 -2.82
N ALA A 90 18.85 -2.71 -1.75
CA ALA A 90 20.27 -3.05 -1.76
C ALA A 90 20.47 -4.46 -1.19
N SER A 91 21.40 -5.20 -1.77
CA SER A 91 21.65 -6.61 -1.47
C SER A 91 23.10 -6.99 -1.75
N GLY A 92 23.64 -7.98 -1.04
CA GLY A 92 24.99 -8.50 -1.25
C GLY A 92 26.13 -7.64 -0.67
N TYR A 93 25.83 -6.73 0.27
CA TYR A 93 26.83 -5.85 0.88
C TYR A 93 27.46 -6.48 2.13
N GLY A 94 28.76 -6.23 2.37
CA GLY A 94 29.46 -6.76 3.55
C GLY A 94 29.13 -6.07 4.88
N SER A 95 28.26 -5.06 4.89
CA SER A 95 27.76 -4.42 6.11
C SER A 95 26.40 -3.76 5.88
N ALA A 96 25.62 -3.61 6.96
CA ALA A 96 24.34 -2.90 6.96
C ALA A 96 24.48 -1.44 6.49
N GLU A 97 25.49 -0.73 7.03
CA GLU A 97 25.73 0.70 6.72
C GLU A 97 25.97 0.93 5.23
N TRP A 98 26.76 0.08 4.58
CA TRP A 98 27.00 0.18 3.15
C TRP A 98 25.74 -0.14 2.32
N ALA A 99 24.95 -1.13 2.72
CA ALA A 99 23.68 -1.44 2.05
C ALA A 99 22.71 -0.23 2.12
N GLU A 100 22.56 0.36 3.30
CA GLU A 100 21.70 1.52 3.54
C GLU A 100 22.17 2.74 2.77
N LYS A 101 23.45 3.06 2.85
CA LYS A 101 24.03 4.19 2.13
C LYS A 101 23.78 4.09 0.63
N GLU A 102 24.09 2.95 0.01
CA GLU A 102 23.99 2.79 -1.44
C GLU A 102 22.53 2.82 -1.92
N ALA A 103 21.60 2.18 -1.21
CA ALA A 103 20.19 2.26 -1.56
C ALA A 103 19.61 3.66 -1.33
N LEU A 104 19.99 4.34 -0.24
CA LEU A 104 19.58 5.72 0.02
C LEU A 104 20.09 6.66 -1.06
N GLU A 105 21.34 6.54 -1.49
CA GLU A 105 21.89 7.36 -2.57
C GLU A 105 21.12 7.15 -3.89
N LYS A 106 20.76 5.90 -4.22
CA LYS A 106 19.93 5.62 -5.42
C LYS A 106 18.52 6.19 -5.31
N CYS A 107 17.89 6.06 -4.14
CA CYS A 107 16.60 6.69 -3.89
C CYS A 107 16.70 8.21 -4.02
N LYS A 108 17.70 8.85 -3.40
CA LYS A 108 17.90 10.29 -3.45
C LYS A 108 18.23 10.79 -4.86
N GLN A 109 18.97 10.01 -5.63
CA GLN A 109 19.22 10.32 -7.04
C GLN A 109 17.93 10.35 -7.86
N ALA A 110 16.96 9.48 -7.57
CA ALA A 110 15.68 9.42 -8.26
C ALA A 110 14.65 10.42 -7.72
N MET A 111 14.60 10.61 -6.40
CA MET A 111 13.50 11.30 -5.69
C MET A 111 13.93 12.57 -4.94
N GLY A 112 15.22 12.84 -4.79
CA GLY A 112 15.70 13.89 -3.90
C GLY A 112 15.56 13.50 -2.42
N GLU A 113 15.28 14.46 -1.56
CA GLU A 113 15.09 14.20 -0.13
C GLU A 113 13.75 13.50 0.17
N GLY A 114 13.67 12.80 1.32
CA GLY A 114 12.46 12.11 1.77
C GLY A 114 12.52 10.58 1.70
N CYS A 115 13.64 10.01 1.26
CA CYS A 115 13.89 8.57 1.29
C CYS A 115 14.03 8.05 2.72
N VAL A 116 13.43 6.90 3.02
CA VAL A 116 13.39 6.30 4.36
C VAL A 116 13.91 4.87 4.31
N VAL A 117 14.81 4.51 5.25
CA VAL A 117 15.20 3.12 5.48
C VAL A 117 14.07 2.40 6.21
N ASN A 118 13.46 1.39 5.59
CA ASN A 118 12.36 0.66 6.19
C ASN A 118 12.84 -0.45 7.13
N ASP A 119 13.79 -1.26 6.63
CA ASP A 119 14.40 -2.35 7.37
C ASP A 119 15.70 -2.85 6.72
N THR A 120 16.58 -3.39 7.55
CA THR A 120 17.90 -3.90 7.16
C THR A 120 18.16 -5.24 7.83
N TRP A 121 18.53 -6.26 7.04
CA TRP A 121 18.71 -7.63 7.50
C TRP A 121 19.95 -8.27 6.89
N SER A 122 20.39 -9.39 7.46
CA SER A 122 21.55 -10.14 6.96
C SER A 122 21.23 -11.59 6.58
N ASN A 123 22.12 -12.17 5.77
CA ASN A 123 22.16 -13.59 5.42
C ASN A 123 20.83 -14.11 4.87
N ASP A 124 20.35 -15.23 5.40
CA ASP A 124 19.17 -15.95 4.92
C ASP A 124 17.83 -15.31 5.34
N ALA A 125 17.84 -14.09 5.88
CA ALA A 125 16.62 -13.35 6.18
C ALA A 125 15.79 -13.07 4.90
N ARG A 126 14.55 -12.65 5.12
CA ARG A 126 13.65 -12.14 4.07
C ARG A 126 13.19 -10.76 4.45
N ILE A 127 13.06 -9.86 3.48
CA ILE A 127 12.30 -8.63 3.62
C ILE A 127 11.05 -8.79 2.77
N VAL A 128 9.88 -8.49 3.31
CA VAL A 128 8.63 -8.50 2.57
C VAL A 128 8.19 -7.07 2.34
N VAL A 129 7.83 -6.75 1.10
CA VAL A 129 7.32 -5.44 0.75
C VAL A 129 5.81 -5.56 0.59
N VAL A 130 5.09 -4.71 1.31
CA VAL A 130 3.64 -4.63 1.29
C VAL A 130 3.22 -3.24 0.88
N GLU A 131 2.05 -3.19 0.27
CA GLU A 131 1.43 -1.95 -0.14
C GLU A 131 0.05 -1.86 0.49
N ASP A 132 -0.25 -0.71 1.08
CA ASP A 132 -1.60 -0.45 1.60
C ASP A 132 -2.58 -0.15 0.47
N ALA A 133 -3.83 0.11 0.85
CA ALA A 133 -4.82 0.55 -0.11
C ALA A 133 -4.31 1.76 -0.90
N VAL A 134 -3.98 2.89 -0.28
CA VAL A 134 -3.61 4.13 -1.01
C VAL A 134 -2.26 4.05 -1.75
N GLY A 135 -1.62 2.89 -1.73
CA GLY A 135 -0.40 2.59 -2.44
C GLY A 135 0.86 3.01 -1.68
N ASN A 136 0.79 3.30 -0.38
CA ASN A 136 1.98 3.49 0.45
C ASN A 136 2.72 2.18 0.58
N VAL A 137 4.05 2.25 0.47
CA VAL A 137 4.91 1.06 0.52
C VAL A 137 5.54 0.93 1.90
N PHE A 138 5.33 -0.23 2.51
CA PHE A 138 5.92 -0.63 3.78
C PHE A 138 6.79 -1.86 3.56
N ALA A 139 7.88 -1.97 4.31
CA ALA A 139 8.72 -3.14 4.27
C ALA A 139 9.25 -3.46 5.67
N LYS A 140 9.21 -4.74 6.04
CA LYS A 140 9.88 -5.28 7.21
C LYS A 140 10.48 -6.64 6.88
N GLY A 141 11.57 -6.96 7.55
CA GLY A 141 12.23 -8.24 7.42
C GLY A 141 12.07 -9.14 8.63
N GLY A 142 12.58 -10.35 8.47
CA GLY A 142 12.50 -11.40 9.46
C GLY A 142 13.37 -12.60 9.07
N PRO A 143 13.62 -13.51 10.01
CA PRO A 143 14.41 -14.72 9.77
C PRO A 143 13.73 -15.72 8.82
N SER A 144 12.46 -15.51 8.50
CA SER A 144 11.70 -16.32 7.54
C SER A 144 10.67 -15.45 6.81
N PHE A 145 10.18 -15.94 5.68
CA PHE A 145 9.12 -15.29 4.92
C PHE A 145 7.90 -14.96 5.81
N PHE A 146 7.39 -15.91 6.61
CA PHE A 146 6.19 -15.71 7.40
C PHE A 146 6.38 -14.61 8.47
N LYS A 147 7.55 -14.56 9.12
CA LYS A 147 7.87 -13.52 10.11
C LYS A 147 7.99 -12.14 9.46
N ALA A 148 8.66 -12.04 8.32
CA ALA A 148 8.77 -10.81 7.56
C ALA A 148 7.41 -10.31 7.05
N TRP A 149 6.57 -11.22 6.54
CA TRP A 149 5.21 -10.90 6.08
C TRP A 149 4.34 -10.36 7.21
N MET A 150 4.29 -11.05 8.35
CA MET A 150 3.51 -10.59 9.51
C MET A 150 4.02 -9.22 10.00
N ALA A 151 5.34 -9.04 10.14
CA ALA A 151 5.90 -7.76 10.57
C ALA A 151 5.58 -6.61 9.60
N SER A 152 5.64 -6.87 8.29
CA SER A 152 5.36 -5.85 7.27
C SER A 152 3.87 -5.49 7.24
N ARG A 153 3.01 -6.50 7.33
CA ARG A 153 1.57 -6.32 7.41
C ARG A 153 1.17 -5.59 8.69
N ASP A 154 1.69 -5.98 9.84
CA ASP A 154 1.40 -5.33 11.12
C ASP A 154 1.85 -3.86 11.11
N GLU A 155 2.97 -3.54 10.45
CA GLU A 155 3.38 -2.14 10.27
C GLU A 155 2.41 -1.37 9.37
N CYS A 156 2.02 -1.96 8.25
CA CYS A 156 1.06 -1.37 7.31
C CYS A 156 -0.32 -1.14 7.96
N ASP A 157 -0.83 -2.14 8.69
CA ASP A 157 -2.12 -2.13 9.37
C ASP A 157 -2.17 -1.09 10.52
N LYS A 158 -1.03 -0.53 10.98
CA LYS A 158 -1.00 0.61 11.93
C LYS A 158 -1.44 1.93 11.29
N TYR A 159 -1.14 2.11 10.01
CA TYR A 159 -1.35 3.40 9.32
C TYR A 159 -2.52 3.37 8.35
N SER A 160 -2.90 2.18 7.88
CA SER A 160 -3.84 2.04 6.77
C SER A 160 -4.53 0.67 6.80
N SER A 161 -5.41 0.43 5.83
CA SER A 161 -6.06 -0.86 5.62
C SER A 161 -5.82 -1.36 4.19
N GLY A 162 -6.22 -2.60 3.88
CA GLY A 162 -6.04 -3.17 2.54
C GLY A 162 -4.60 -3.54 2.20
N CYS A 163 -3.78 -3.77 3.23
CA CYS A 163 -2.38 -4.17 3.11
C CYS A 163 -2.25 -5.52 2.39
N HIS A 164 -1.55 -5.51 1.25
CA HIS A 164 -1.29 -6.71 0.46
C HIS A 164 0.19 -6.80 0.08
N LYS A 165 0.68 -8.03 -0.11
CA LYS A 165 2.07 -8.27 -0.49
C LYS A 165 2.30 -7.89 -1.94
N ILE A 166 3.36 -7.12 -2.21
CA ILE A 166 3.80 -6.83 -3.57
C ILE A 166 5.10 -7.56 -3.93
N GLU A 167 6.02 -7.76 -2.96
CA GLU A 167 7.29 -8.44 -3.25
C GLU A 167 7.87 -9.17 -2.03
N THR A 168 8.79 -10.11 -2.28
CA THR A 168 9.60 -10.76 -1.25
C THR A 168 11.03 -10.74 -1.71
N LEU A 169 11.88 -10.14 -0.88
CA LEU A 169 13.26 -9.83 -1.17
C LEU A 169 14.17 -10.74 -0.34
N GLN A 170 15.25 -11.18 -0.98
CA GLN A 170 16.26 -12.04 -0.39
C GLN A 170 17.64 -11.52 -0.76
N ASN A 171 18.59 -11.79 0.11
CA ASN A 171 19.96 -11.40 -0.09
C ASN A 171 20.59 -12.11 -1.32
N ALA A 172 21.38 -11.39 -2.10
CA ALA A 172 22.13 -11.90 -3.23
C ALA A 172 23.48 -12.40 -2.74
N LEU A 173 23.88 -13.59 -3.19
CA LEU A 173 25.19 -14.15 -2.87
C LEU A 173 26.27 -13.46 -3.73
N GLY A 174 26.85 -12.38 -3.18
CA GLY A 174 28.02 -11.70 -3.72
C GLY A 174 27.71 -10.56 -4.71
N GLY A 175 28.60 -9.56 -4.72
CA GLY A 175 28.51 -8.37 -5.58
C GLY A 175 27.39 -7.43 -5.14
N GLY A 176 27.72 -6.44 -4.31
CA GLY A 176 26.76 -5.43 -3.84
C GLY A 176 26.00 -4.80 -5.01
N MET A 177 24.67 -4.83 -4.93
CA MET A 177 23.79 -4.35 -5.99
C MET A 177 22.61 -3.61 -5.40
N VAL A 178 22.15 -2.58 -6.12
CA VAL A 178 20.91 -1.85 -5.81
C VAL A 178 19.96 -1.99 -6.99
N ILE A 179 18.75 -2.50 -6.72
CA ILE A 179 17.67 -2.57 -7.71
C ILE A 179 16.54 -1.65 -7.28
N ALA A 180 16.07 -0.82 -8.21
CA ALA A 180 14.78 -0.15 -8.05
C ALA A 180 13.66 -1.08 -8.52
N SER A 181 12.55 -1.11 -7.79
CA SER A 181 11.39 -1.92 -8.18
C SER A 181 10.82 -1.48 -9.53
N LYS A 182 10.13 -2.40 -10.22
CA LYS A 182 9.58 -2.19 -11.57
C LYS A 182 8.36 -1.26 -11.64
N SER A 183 7.96 -0.62 -10.53
CA SER A 183 6.89 0.38 -10.55
C SER A 183 7.28 1.57 -11.42
N ASP A 184 6.30 2.31 -11.92
CA ASP A 184 6.46 3.43 -12.86
C ASP A 184 7.30 4.61 -12.34
N GLY A 185 7.75 4.61 -11.07
CA GLY A 185 8.66 5.62 -10.49
C GLY A 185 8.06 7.03 -10.44
N ALA A 186 6.88 7.22 -11.03
CA ALA A 186 6.21 8.48 -11.14
C ALA A 186 5.78 8.95 -9.76
N ARG A 187 6.07 10.22 -9.47
CA ARG A 187 5.51 10.87 -8.29
C ARG A 187 4.00 10.88 -8.43
N ARG A 188 3.33 10.48 -7.36
CA ARG A 188 1.88 10.54 -7.30
C ARG A 188 1.45 11.92 -6.80
N PRO A 189 0.38 12.50 -7.39
CA PRO A 189 -0.19 13.71 -6.85
C PRO A 189 -0.79 13.43 -5.47
N TRP A 190 -0.60 14.34 -4.52
CA TRP A 190 -1.10 14.20 -3.17
C TRP A 190 -2.24 15.16 -2.87
N GLY A 191 -3.13 14.73 -1.98
CA GLY A 191 -4.08 15.61 -1.32
C GLY A 191 -4.05 15.44 0.18
N ALA A 192 -4.41 16.51 0.88
CA ALA A 192 -4.47 16.53 2.34
C ALA A 192 -5.61 17.43 2.81
N VAL A 193 -6.20 17.05 3.94
CA VAL A 193 -7.22 17.84 4.63
C VAL A 193 -6.67 18.34 5.95
N ALA A 194 -6.79 19.63 6.21
CA ALA A 194 -6.39 20.25 7.48
C ALA A 194 -7.56 20.88 8.21
N ARG A 195 -7.45 20.93 9.54
CA ARG A 195 -8.37 21.65 10.45
C ARG A 195 -7.60 22.28 11.62
N PRO A 196 -8.16 23.30 12.28
CA PRO A 196 -7.64 23.83 13.53
C PRO A 196 -7.47 22.73 14.58
N LYS A 197 -6.41 22.84 15.39
CA LYS A 197 -6.20 21.95 16.55
C LYS A 197 -7.20 22.24 17.67
N THR A 198 -7.54 23.51 17.84
CA THR A 198 -8.53 24.00 18.81
C THR A 198 -9.81 24.43 18.10
N LYS A 199 -10.91 24.61 18.86
CA LYS A 199 -12.14 25.14 18.29
C LYS A 199 -11.91 26.53 17.70
N ALA A 200 -12.25 26.71 16.43
CA ALA A 200 -12.18 28.01 15.75
C ALA A 200 -13.42 28.88 16.09
N PRO A 201 -13.40 30.19 15.82
CA PRO A 201 -14.61 31.01 15.89
C PRO A 201 -15.58 30.64 14.76
N GLU A 202 -16.88 30.80 14.99
CA GLU A 202 -17.88 30.67 13.92
C GLU A 202 -17.63 31.70 12.80
N PRO A 203 -17.85 31.35 11.51
CA PRO A 203 -18.32 30.05 11.00
C PRO A 203 -17.18 29.04 10.71
N LEU A 204 -15.95 29.31 11.14
CA LEU A 204 -14.76 28.53 10.78
C LEU A 204 -14.58 27.26 11.61
N ASP A 205 -15.27 27.10 12.73
CA ASP A 205 -15.28 25.84 13.51
C ASP A 205 -15.84 24.67 12.72
N ASP A 206 -16.75 24.95 11.81
CA ASP A 206 -17.33 24.00 10.88
C ASP A 206 -16.61 23.95 9.52
N THR A 207 -15.34 24.36 9.45
CA THR A 207 -14.60 24.40 8.18
C THR A 207 -13.39 23.45 8.17
N ALA A 208 -13.12 22.86 7.01
CA ALA A 208 -11.90 22.13 6.67
C ALA A 208 -11.29 22.64 5.37
N TRP A 209 -9.98 22.49 5.21
CA TRP A 209 -9.24 22.93 4.02
C TRP A 209 -8.63 21.73 3.33
N LEU A 210 -9.00 21.53 2.07
CA LEU A 210 -8.51 20.44 1.23
C LEU A 210 -7.57 21.00 0.17
N ALA A 211 -6.33 20.53 0.17
CA ALA A 211 -5.40 20.73 -0.93
C ALA A 211 -5.30 19.42 -1.74
N THR A 212 -5.28 19.51 -3.06
CA THR A 212 -5.14 18.38 -4.00
C THR A 212 -4.11 18.68 -5.08
N GLY A 213 -3.59 17.64 -5.74
CA GLY A 213 -2.57 17.74 -6.78
C GLY A 213 -1.25 18.34 -6.31
N GLY A 214 -0.88 18.10 -5.04
CA GLY A 214 0.41 18.48 -4.50
C GLY A 214 1.53 17.59 -5.07
N ASP A 215 2.67 18.21 -5.39
CA ASP A 215 3.86 17.54 -5.94
C ASP A 215 4.68 16.81 -4.86
N GLY A 216 3.97 16.07 -4.01
CA GLY A 216 4.51 15.30 -2.89
C GLY A 216 3.67 15.41 -1.62
N PHE A 217 3.82 14.43 -0.75
CA PHE A 217 3.07 14.29 0.51
C PHE A 217 3.15 15.56 1.35
N LYS A 218 4.38 16.03 1.62
CA LYS A 218 4.62 17.19 2.47
C LYS A 218 4.07 18.48 1.84
N ALA A 219 4.20 18.62 0.53
CA ALA A 219 3.68 19.80 -0.18
C ALA A 219 2.15 19.90 -0.08
N ALA A 220 1.43 18.77 -0.16
CA ALA A 220 -0.02 18.74 0.02
C ALA A 220 -0.43 19.06 1.46
N GLU A 221 0.25 18.47 2.45
CA GLU A 221 0.00 18.77 3.87
C GLU A 221 0.22 20.26 4.18
N ASP A 222 1.37 20.80 3.78
CA ASP A 222 1.73 22.19 4.04
C ASP A 222 0.77 23.15 3.34
N ALA A 223 0.32 22.83 2.13
CA ALA A 223 -0.69 23.63 1.43
C ALA A 223 -2.03 23.67 2.18
N ALA A 224 -2.51 22.52 2.67
CA ALA A 224 -3.75 22.44 3.43
C ALA A 224 -3.65 23.15 4.79
N VAL A 225 -2.56 22.92 5.53
CA VAL A 225 -2.28 23.56 6.83
C VAL A 225 -2.16 25.07 6.64
N LYS A 226 -1.35 25.53 5.70
CA LYS A 226 -1.18 26.96 5.42
C LYS A 226 -2.51 27.64 5.08
N ALA A 227 -3.35 27.02 4.28
CA ALA A 227 -4.68 27.57 3.97
C ALA A 227 -5.57 27.68 5.23
N CYS A 228 -5.54 26.66 6.08
CA CYS A 228 -6.24 26.65 7.36
C CYS A 228 -5.74 27.72 8.32
N GLU A 229 -4.42 27.85 8.50
CA GLU A 229 -3.82 28.84 9.41
C GLU A 229 -4.04 30.26 8.90
N GLN A 230 -3.97 30.48 7.59
CA GLN A 230 -4.25 31.77 6.97
C GLN A 230 -5.70 32.22 7.21
N ALA A 231 -6.65 31.29 7.12
CA ALA A 231 -8.07 31.58 7.31
C ALA A 231 -8.45 31.75 8.79
N THR A 232 -7.89 30.93 9.68
CA THR A 232 -8.34 30.86 11.08
C THR A 232 -7.47 31.62 12.07
N LYS A 233 -6.21 31.92 11.70
CA LYS A 233 -5.16 32.44 12.61
C LYS A 233 -4.88 31.51 13.81
N LEU A 234 -5.22 30.23 13.70
CA LEU A 234 -4.95 29.21 14.71
C LEU A 234 -3.94 28.20 14.18
N GLU A 235 -3.31 27.45 15.09
CA GLU A 235 -2.51 26.30 14.73
C GLU A 235 -3.40 25.21 14.11
N CYS A 236 -3.03 24.74 12.93
CA CYS A 236 -3.77 23.70 12.22
C CYS A 236 -3.01 22.37 12.19
N GLN A 237 -3.76 21.29 12.01
CA GLN A 237 -3.20 19.96 11.81
C GLN A 237 -3.88 19.25 10.65
N VAL A 238 -3.10 18.38 10.00
CA VAL A 238 -3.61 17.42 9.02
C VAL A 238 -4.54 16.43 9.72
N ARG A 239 -5.66 16.12 9.06
CA ARG A 239 -6.64 15.12 9.47
C ARG A 239 -6.52 13.85 8.65
N ILE A 240 -6.23 14.00 7.36
CA ILE A 240 -5.98 12.88 6.46
C ILE A 240 -5.17 13.36 5.25
N SER A 241 -4.42 12.44 4.63
CA SER A 241 -3.68 12.65 3.39
C SER A 241 -3.83 11.42 2.49
N ALA A 242 -3.79 11.59 1.17
CA ALA A 242 -3.86 10.48 0.21
C ALA A 242 -2.99 10.77 -1.02
N GLY A 243 -2.30 9.74 -1.53
CA GLY A 243 -1.47 9.81 -2.73
C GLY A 243 -2.14 9.11 -3.91
N GLY A 244 -2.38 9.82 -5.01
CA GLY A 244 -2.86 9.26 -6.28
C GLY A 244 -4.29 8.68 -6.27
N GLY A 245 -5.05 8.87 -5.19
CA GLY A 245 -6.37 8.26 -4.99
C GLY A 245 -7.46 9.25 -4.60
N TYR A 246 -8.23 8.86 -3.58
CA TYR A 246 -9.43 9.56 -3.14
C TYR A 246 -9.41 9.78 -1.63
N ILE A 247 -10.03 10.89 -1.20
CA ILE A 247 -10.38 11.17 0.18
C ILE A 247 -11.90 11.21 0.29
N ALA A 248 -12.47 10.45 1.21
CA ALA A 248 -13.88 10.52 1.57
C ALA A 248 -14.07 11.25 2.91
N ARG A 249 -15.20 11.95 3.00
CA ARG A 249 -15.75 12.48 4.25
C ARG A 249 -17.01 11.71 4.60
N MET A 250 -17.06 11.16 5.81
CA MET A 250 -18.23 10.46 6.35
C MET A 250 -18.77 11.19 7.57
N VAL A 251 -20.06 11.01 7.85
CA VAL A 251 -20.69 11.41 9.10
C VAL A 251 -21.34 10.19 9.72
N ASN A 252 -21.00 9.88 10.97
CA ASN A 252 -21.64 8.78 11.71
C ASN A 252 -22.98 9.20 12.31
N ASN A 253 -23.69 8.26 12.92
CA ASN A 253 -25.00 8.45 13.55
C ASN A 253 -25.02 9.48 14.69
N LYS A 254 -23.86 9.79 15.29
CA LYS A 254 -23.67 10.84 16.30
C LYS A 254 -23.39 12.22 15.69
N GLY A 255 -23.36 12.32 14.36
CA GLY A 255 -22.98 13.53 13.65
C GLY A 255 -21.47 13.79 13.61
N ALA A 256 -20.64 12.85 14.09
CA ALA A 256 -19.19 13.04 14.08
C ALA A 256 -18.63 12.80 12.68
N VAL A 257 -17.69 13.65 12.28
CA VAL A 257 -17.10 13.64 10.94
C VAL A 257 -15.83 12.80 10.94
N GLU A 258 -15.81 11.81 10.08
CA GLU A 258 -14.68 10.91 9.87
C GLU A 258 -14.13 11.10 8.46
N TRP A 259 -12.82 10.90 8.33
CA TRP A 259 -12.12 10.99 7.05
C TRP A 259 -11.53 9.64 6.70
N PHE A 260 -11.62 9.28 5.43
CA PHE A 260 -11.12 8.02 4.92
C PHE A 260 -10.38 8.25 3.60
N ASN A 261 -9.40 7.42 3.27
CA ASN A 261 -8.65 7.51 2.03
C ASN A 261 -8.52 6.13 1.38
N ALA A 262 -8.43 6.11 0.05
CA ALA A 262 -8.27 4.88 -0.71
C ALA A 262 -7.68 5.19 -2.10
N PRO A 263 -7.04 4.23 -2.78
CA PRO A 263 -6.41 4.44 -4.09
C PRO A 263 -7.45 4.51 -5.21
N THR A 264 -8.58 3.84 -5.01
CA THR A 264 -9.63 3.59 -5.98
C THR A 264 -10.97 3.82 -5.30
N LEU A 265 -12.01 4.12 -6.09
CA LEU A 265 -13.36 4.27 -5.57
C LEU A 265 -13.91 2.97 -4.99
N ASP A 266 -13.61 1.83 -5.60
CA ASP A 266 -14.01 0.51 -5.10
C ASP A 266 -13.44 0.22 -3.70
N MET A 267 -12.15 0.48 -3.48
CA MET A 267 -11.53 0.28 -2.17
C MET A 267 -12.02 1.31 -1.15
N LEU A 268 -12.32 2.53 -1.60
CA LEU A 268 -12.95 3.56 -0.76
C LEU A 268 -14.30 3.07 -0.26
N ASP A 269 -15.14 2.58 -1.17
CA ASP A 269 -16.47 2.05 -0.89
C ASP A 269 -16.42 0.87 0.08
N LYS A 270 -15.58 -0.13 -0.22
CA LYS A 270 -15.39 -1.29 0.65
C LYS A 270 -14.88 -0.87 2.04
N GLY A 271 -13.97 0.09 2.10
CA GLY A 271 -13.46 0.65 3.36
C GLY A 271 -14.55 1.34 4.17
N ILE A 272 -15.36 2.18 3.51
CA ILE A 272 -16.53 2.84 4.12
C ILE A 272 -17.52 1.80 4.63
N ARG A 273 -17.97 0.85 3.80
CA ARG A 273 -18.90 -0.22 4.23
C ARG A 273 -18.38 -1.00 5.42
N ASN A 274 -17.10 -1.36 5.44
CA ASN A 274 -16.50 -2.08 6.56
C ASN A 274 -16.43 -1.23 7.84
N ASN A 275 -16.25 0.08 7.71
CA ASN A 275 -16.25 1.00 8.85
C ASN A 275 -17.68 1.15 9.41
N CYS A 276 -18.67 1.27 8.53
CA CYS A 276 -20.06 1.51 8.88
C CYS A 276 -20.81 0.24 9.32
N GLY A 277 -20.46 -0.92 8.76
CA GLY A 277 -21.05 -2.21 9.08
C GLY A 277 -20.79 -2.72 10.52
N LYS A 278 -20.00 -1.99 11.33
CA LYS A 278 -19.71 -2.32 12.74
C LYS A 278 -20.77 -1.83 13.74
N GLY A 279 -22.00 -1.55 13.28
CA GLY A 279 -23.15 -1.23 14.14
C GLY A 279 -23.42 0.26 14.34
N GLU A 280 -22.73 1.14 13.62
CA GLU A 280 -23.04 2.58 13.58
C GLU A 280 -23.44 2.96 12.16
N THR A 281 -24.66 3.47 11.98
CA THR A 281 -25.05 4.03 10.68
C THR A 281 -24.13 5.19 10.35
N CYS A 282 -23.55 5.16 9.16
CA CYS A 282 -22.73 6.24 8.65
C CYS A 282 -23.35 6.78 7.38
N ARG A 283 -22.87 7.92 6.91
CA ARG A 283 -23.29 8.50 5.64
C ARG A 283 -22.07 9.05 4.94
N LEU A 284 -21.83 8.60 3.71
CA LEU A 284 -20.83 9.22 2.85
C LEU A 284 -21.33 10.63 2.46
N VAL A 285 -20.53 11.65 2.77
CA VAL A 285 -20.87 13.05 2.52
C VAL A 285 -20.28 13.51 1.20
N ASP A 286 -18.96 13.40 1.06
CA ASP A 286 -18.23 13.81 -0.13
C ASP A 286 -17.09 12.83 -0.43
N THR A 287 -16.73 12.74 -1.70
CA THR A 287 -15.54 12.06 -2.19
C THR A 287 -14.74 13.04 -3.04
N PHE A 288 -13.44 13.13 -2.79
CA PHE A 288 -12.52 14.03 -3.46
C PHE A 288 -11.45 13.22 -4.18
N ASP A 289 -11.30 13.43 -5.48
CA ASP A 289 -10.14 12.97 -6.24
C ASP A 289 -8.96 13.89 -5.93
N VAL A 290 -7.86 13.32 -5.43
CA VAL A 290 -6.67 14.11 -5.05
C VAL A 290 -5.71 14.39 -6.20
N ARG A 291 -5.95 13.84 -7.38
CA ARG A 291 -5.09 13.99 -8.56
C ARG A 291 -5.14 15.40 -9.17
N PRO A 292 -6.31 16.02 -9.42
CA PRO A 292 -6.34 17.37 -9.96
C PRO A 292 -5.82 18.39 -8.94
N LYS A 293 -5.03 19.36 -9.39
CA LYS A 293 -4.51 20.43 -8.53
C LYS A 293 -5.62 21.37 -8.10
N GLY A 294 -5.73 21.62 -6.81
CA GLY A 294 -6.81 22.45 -6.26
C GLY A 294 -6.60 22.80 -4.80
N LEU A 295 -7.27 23.88 -4.38
CA LEU A 295 -7.42 24.25 -2.98
C LEU A 295 -8.89 24.60 -2.75
N SER A 296 -9.52 23.91 -1.81
CA SER A 296 -10.95 24.03 -1.55
C SER A 296 -11.22 24.22 -0.07
N THR A 297 -12.20 25.07 0.23
CA THR A 297 -12.76 25.22 1.58
C THR A 297 -14.03 24.39 1.67
N LEU A 298 -14.09 23.51 2.68
CA LEU A 298 -15.16 22.56 2.91
C LEU A 298 -15.89 22.95 4.18
N GLU A 299 -17.17 23.29 4.06
CA GLU A 299 -18.07 23.38 5.21
C GLU A 299 -18.42 21.96 5.66
N ILE A 300 -18.40 21.69 6.96
CA ILE A 300 -18.39 20.34 7.53
C ILE A 300 -19.81 19.85 7.80
N SER A 301 -20.65 20.73 8.34
CA SER A 301 -22.08 20.55 8.53
C SER A 301 -22.85 20.59 7.21
N VAL A 302 -22.30 21.24 6.18
CA VAL A 302 -22.93 21.35 4.86
C VAL A 302 -22.16 20.55 3.81
N SER A 303 -22.84 19.58 3.22
CA SER A 303 -22.38 18.90 2.01
C SER A 303 -22.68 19.78 0.80
N LYS A 304 -21.65 20.16 0.02
CA LYS A 304 -21.84 20.78 -1.32
C LYS A 304 -22.07 19.72 -2.40
N ALA A 305 -21.54 18.50 -2.21
CA ALA A 305 -22.15 17.35 -2.86
C ALA A 305 -23.60 17.28 -2.37
N PRO A 306 -24.58 16.93 -3.22
CA PRO A 306 -25.93 16.68 -2.73
C PRO A 306 -25.82 15.76 -1.52
N ALA A 307 -26.27 16.20 -0.34
CA ALA A 307 -26.26 15.32 0.82
C ALA A 307 -26.93 14.02 0.36
N ARG A 308 -26.18 12.91 0.41
CA ARG A 308 -26.74 11.57 0.17
C ARG A 308 -27.65 11.26 1.35
N GLY A 309 -28.77 11.97 1.43
CA GLY A 309 -29.81 11.64 2.38
C GLY A 309 -30.31 10.24 2.03
N PHE A 310 -30.77 9.53 3.05
CA PHE A 310 -31.24 8.16 2.90
C PHE A 310 -32.20 8.06 1.72
N PHE A 311 -32.04 6.99 0.94
CA PHE A 311 -33.05 6.60 -0.03
C PHE A 311 -33.82 5.41 0.50
N ALA A 312 -35.04 5.27 0.00
CA ALA A 312 -35.79 4.04 0.13
C ALA A 312 -36.58 3.84 -1.15
N MET A 313 -36.93 2.58 -1.39
CA MET A 313 -37.93 2.24 -2.39
C MET A 313 -39.10 1.55 -1.74
N ALA A 314 -40.23 1.57 -2.42
CA ALA A 314 -41.40 0.82 -2.03
C ALA A 314 -42.04 0.10 -3.21
N ARG A 315 -42.73 -0.99 -2.88
CA ARG A 315 -43.47 -1.84 -3.81
C ARG A 315 -44.85 -2.18 -3.21
N PRO A 316 -45.85 -2.52 -4.05
CA PRO A 316 -47.09 -3.10 -3.58
C PRO A 316 -46.86 -4.39 -2.77
N VAL A 317 -47.66 -4.61 -1.73
CA VAL A 317 -47.66 -5.86 -0.95
C VAL A 317 -48.38 -6.99 -1.69
N ASP A 318 -49.35 -6.64 -2.56
CA ASP A 318 -50.08 -7.60 -3.38
C ASP A 318 -49.29 -7.96 -4.64
N ASP A 319 -48.97 -9.25 -4.80
CA ASP A 319 -48.13 -9.75 -5.91
C ASP A 319 -48.75 -9.51 -7.30
N SER A 320 -50.09 -9.52 -7.40
CA SER A 320 -50.79 -9.28 -8.67
C SER A 320 -50.67 -7.82 -9.09
N LEU A 321 -50.88 -6.92 -8.12
CA LEU A 321 -50.67 -5.48 -8.31
C LEU A 321 -49.20 -5.18 -8.59
N GLU A 322 -48.26 -5.82 -7.89
CA GLU A 322 -46.84 -5.61 -8.14
C GLU A 322 -46.44 -5.99 -9.58
N LYS A 323 -46.92 -7.14 -10.06
CA LYS A 323 -46.65 -7.60 -11.43
C LYS A 323 -47.26 -6.70 -12.49
N SER A 324 -48.47 -6.21 -12.27
CA SER A 324 -49.19 -5.36 -13.23
C SER A 324 -48.77 -3.90 -13.19
N TRP A 325 -48.39 -3.37 -12.03
CA TRP A 325 -47.94 -1.98 -11.87
C TRP A 325 -46.57 -1.75 -12.51
N ASN A 326 -45.70 -2.76 -12.46
CA ASN A 326 -44.39 -2.80 -13.11
C ASN A 326 -43.50 -1.58 -12.86
N LYS A 327 -43.57 -1.03 -11.64
CA LYS A 327 -42.79 0.13 -11.20
C LYS A 327 -42.24 -0.08 -9.79
N ARG A 328 -41.32 0.81 -9.40
CA ARG A 328 -40.92 1.05 -8.01
C ARG A 328 -41.02 2.53 -7.70
N ALA A 329 -41.58 2.84 -6.53
CA ALA A 329 -41.47 4.18 -5.98
C ALA A 329 -40.10 4.32 -5.34
N ILE A 330 -39.33 5.34 -5.71
CA ILE A 330 -38.06 5.68 -5.09
C ILE A 330 -38.10 7.10 -4.56
N VAL A 331 -37.59 7.30 -3.35
CA VAL A 331 -37.37 8.61 -2.74
C VAL A 331 -35.94 8.68 -2.26
N THR A 332 -35.24 9.78 -2.54
CA THR A 332 -33.83 10.01 -2.20
C THR A 332 -33.66 11.28 -1.39
N GLY A 333 -32.52 11.43 -0.70
CA GLY A 333 -32.16 12.70 -0.07
C GLY A 333 -32.95 13.04 1.19
N GLN A 334 -33.46 12.03 1.92
CA GLN A 334 -34.17 12.22 3.18
C GLN A 334 -33.23 12.28 4.38
N SER A 335 -33.68 12.89 5.48
CA SER A 335 -32.86 13.11 6.69
C SER A 335 -32.63 11.86 7.53
N SER A 336 -33.47 10.83 7.38
CA SER A 336 -33.36 9.54 8.06
C SER A 336 -33.89 8.41 7.19
N LEU A 337 -33.47 7.17 7.47
CA LEU A 337 -33.99 5.98 6.81
C LEU A 337 -35.51 5.85 6.97
N GLU A 338 -36.02 6.10 8.18
CA GLU A 338 -37.46 6.04 8.47
C GLU A 338 -38.26 7.08 7.66
N ALA A 339 -37.71 8.29 7.47
CA ALA A 339 -38.33 9.31 6.62
C ALA A 339 -38.31 8.89 5.14
N ALA A 340 -37.22 8.28 4.67
CA ALA A 340 -37.12 7.71 3.33
C ALA A 340 -38.16 6.62 3.08
N GLN A 341 -38.23 5.63 3.98
CA GLN A 341 -39.18 4.52 3.89
C GLN A 341 -40.62 5.01 3.90
N SER A 342 -40.97 5.90 4.85
CA SER A 342 -42.31 6.49 4.94
C SER A 342 -42.69 7.25 3.67
N ALA A 343 -41.77 8.05 3.12
CA ALA A 343 -42.02 8.81 1.90
C ALA A 343 -42.16 7.90 0.66
N ALA A 344 -41.33 6.87 0.54
CA ALA A 344 -41.39 5.92 -0.56
C ALA A 344 -42.70 5.10 -0.53
N VAL A 345 -43.12 4.62 0.65
CA VAL A 345 -44.40 3.93 0.84
C VAL A 345 -45.55 4.85 0.46
N ALA A 346 -45.59 6.08 0.97
CA ALA A 346 -46.64 7.04 0.64
C ALA A 346 -46.72 7.31 -0.88
N LEU A 347 -45.57 7.44 -1.56
CA LEU A 347 -45.52 7.59 -3.01
C LEU A 347 -46.06 6.34 -3.73
N CYS A 348 -45.66 5.15 -3.28
CA CYS A 348 -46.13 3.89 -3.84
C CYS A 348 -47.64 3.71 -3.68
N GLU A 349 -48.19 3.96 -2.50
CA GLU A 349 -49.62 3.79 -2.23
C GLU A 349 -50.46 4.78 -3.05
N LYS A 350 -49.98 6.02 -3.19
CA LYS A 350 -50.60 7.05 -4.01
C LYS A 350 -50.68 6.62 -5.49
N GLU A 351 -49.58 6.12 -6.05
CA GLU A 351 -49.47 5.86 -7.48
C GLU A 351 -49.98 4.47 -7.89
N SER A 352 -49.82 3.46 -7.03
CA SER A 352 -50.32 2.08 -7.27
C SER A 352 -51.78 1.89 -6.86
N ARG A 353 -52.31 2.76 -5.98
CA ARG A 353 -53.62 2.62 -5.33
C ARG A 353 -53.78 1.33 -4.52
N GLY A 354 -52.67 0.71 -4.09
CA GLY A 354 -52.65 -0.44 -3.21
C GLY A 354 -51.80 -0.20 -1.97
N LYS A 355 -51.87 -1.13 -1.01
CA LYS A 355 -50.98 -1.11 0.16
C LYS A 355 -49.55 -1.41 -0.26
N CYS A 356 -48.60 -0.62 0.22
CA CYS A 356 -47.19 -0.80 -0.11
C CYS A 356 -46.33 -1.07 1.13
N GLU A 357 -45.13 -1.60 0.88
CA GLU A 357 -44.07 -1.73 1.88
C GLU A 357 -42.73 -1.24 1.33
N ALA A 358 -41.83 -0.83 2.22
CA ALA A 358 -40.47 -0.48 1.86
C ALA A 358 -39.66 -1.72 1.49
N ALA A 359 -38.86 -1.64 0.43
CA ALA A 359 -38.04 -2.73 -0.06
C ALA A 359 -36.71 -2.20 -0.67
N PRO A 360 -35.53 -2.71 -0.25
CA PRO A 360 -35.32 -3.68 0.83
C PRO A 360 -35.62 -3.09 2.22
N LYS A 361 -35.95 -3.96 3.18
CA LYS A 361 -36.24 -3.56 4.57
C LYS A 361 -35.03 -2.96 5.28
N ASP A 362 -33.84 -3.44 4.91
CA ASP A 362 -32.57 -3.02 5.51
C ASP A 362 -32.10 -1.65 5.01
N GLY A 363 -32.83 -1.03 4.08
CA GLY A 363 -32.54 0.34 3.64
C GLY A 363 -31.21 0.47 2.91
N ASP A 364 -30.80 1.73 2.73
CA ASP A 364 -29.46 2.10 2.28
C ASP A 364 -28.64 2.54 3.50
N ASP A 365 -27.43 2.02 3.62
CA ASP A 365 -26.44 2.46 4.59
C ASP A 365 -25.81 3.82 4.21
N GLY A 366 -26.32 4.49 3.17
CA GLY A 366 -25.91 5.82 2.74
C GLY A 366 -24.57 5.85 2.02
N VAL A 367 -24.14 4.70 1.48
CA VAL A 367 -22.82 4.53 0.84
C VAL A 367 -22.95 4.53 -0.69
N ASP A 368 -24.06 4.05 -1.24
CA ASP A 368 -24.26 3.91 -2.68
C ASP A 368 -24.72 5.20 -3.36
N GLN A 369 -24.23 5.46 -4.57
CA GLN A 369 -24.60 6.66 -5.34
C GLN A 369 -25.62 6.38 -6.43
N PHE A 370 -25.64 5.16 -6.96
CA PHE A 370 -26.53 4.77 -8.04
C PHE A 370 -27.28 3.52 -7.64
N VAL A 371 -28.56 3.49 -8.00
CA VAL A 371 -29.37 2.28 -7.96
C VAL A 371 -29.84 1.95 -9.36
N LEU A 372 -29.55 0.73 -9.78
CA LEU A 372 -30.08 0.13 -10.99
C LEU A 372 -31.15 -0.88 -10.59
N LEU A 373 -32.31 -0.78 -11.22
CA LEU A 373 -33.36 -1.80 -11.12
C LEU A 373 -33.45 -2.57 -12.43
N THR A 374 -33.72 -3.86 -12.36
CA THR A 374 -34.01 -4.69 -13.53
C THR A 374 -35.02 -5.76 -13.19
N ARG A 375 -35.75 -6.24 -14.19
CA ARG A 375 -36.50 -7.48 -14.14
C ARG A 375 -35.76 -8.55 -14.95
N ALA A 376 -35.22 -9.56 -14.28
CA ALA A 376 -34.53 -10.67 -14.95
C ALA A 376 -35.52 -11.53 -15.74
N SER A 377 -35.02 -12.37 -16.66
CA SER A 377 -35.84 -13.30 -17.44
C SER A 377 -36.63 -14.31 -16.60
N SER A 378 -36.28 -14.52 -15.32
CA SER A 378 -37.07 -15.29 -14.35
C SER A 378 -38.36 -14.57 -13.90
N GLY A 379 -38.49 -13.28 -14.19
CA GLY A 379 -39.53 -12.40 -13.66
C GLY A 379 -39.14 -11.69 -12.36
N ASP A 380 -38.02 -12.08 -11.74
CA ASP A 380 -37.53 -11.49 -10.50
C ASP A 380 -37.07 -10.04 -10.71
N VAL A 381 -37.52 -9.15 -9.83
CA VAL A 381 -37.02 -7.78 -9.79
C VAL A 381 -35.79 -7.75 -8.89
N ARG A 382 -34.68 -7.26 -9.43
CA ARG A 382 -33.43 -7.11 -8.70
C ARG A 382 -33.01 -5.65 -8.65
N MET A 383 -32.35 -5.32 -7.55
CA MET A 383 -31.72 -4.03 -7.32
C MET A 383 -30.22 -4.25 -7.26
N PHE A 384 -29.49 -3.41 -7.97
CA PHE A 384 -28.04 -3.34 -7.95
C PHE A 384 -27.65 -1.94 -7.52
N LEU A 385 -26.84 -1.86 -6.47
CA LEU A 385 -26.29 -0.60 -6.01
C LEU A 385 -24.86 -0.46 -6.54
N GLY A 386 -24.43 0.78 -6.75
CA GLY A 386 -23.08 1.07 -7.19
C GLY A 386 -22.66 2.50 -6.88
N THR A 387 -21.36 2.71 -6.86
CA THR A 387 -20.73 4.02 -6.68
C THR A 387 -20.77 4.87 -7.95
N SER A 388 -20.95 4.22 -9.10
CA SER A 388 -21.15 4.85 -10.40
C SER A 388 -22.24 4.13 -11.19
N ALA A 389 -22.69 4.74 -12.28
CA ALA A 389 -23.65 4.11 -13.17
C ALA A 389 -23.11 2.81 -13.79
N ASP A 390 -21.81 2.79 -14.15
CA ASP A 390 -21.17 1.63 -14.75
C ASP A 390 -20.90 0.53 -13.72
N ASP A 391 -20.56 0.90 -12.48
CA ASP A 391 -20.39 -0.01 -11.37
C ASP A 391 -21.68 -0.82 -11.08
N ALA A 392 -22.82 -0.12 -10.99
CA ALA A 392 -24.12 -0.78 -10.84
C ALA A 392 -24.47 -1.71 -12.02
N ARG A 393 -24.06 -1.35 -13.26
CA ARG A 393 -24.22 -2.21 -14.44
C ARG A 393 -23.31 -3.43 -14.41
N ASN A 394 -22.07 -3.27 -13.94
CA ASN A 394 -21.13 -4.38 -13.83
C ASN A 394 -21.63 -5.40 -12.79
N HIS A 395 -22.16 -4.95 -11.66
CA HIS A 395 -22.81 -5.83 -10.68
C HIS A 395 -24.00 -6.60 -11.27
N LEU A 396 -24.82 -5.91 -12.08
CA LEU A 396 -25.90 -6.56 -12.84
C LEU A 396 -25.34 -7.65 -13.75
N THR A 397 -24.40 -7.32 -14.63
CA THR A 397 -23.83 -8.25 -15.60
C THR A 397 -23.24 -9.48 -14.91
N GLN A 398 -22.43 -9.27 -13.88
CA GLN A 398 -21.84 -10.36 -13.11
C GLN A 398 -22.92 -11.30 -12.53
N TRP A 399 -23.96 -10.75 -11.89
CA TRP A 399 -25.03 -11.56 -11.31
C TRP A 399 -25.80 -12.35 -12.39
N CYS A 400 -26.07 -11.74 -13.55
CA CYS A 400 -26.78 -12.40 -14.64
C CYS A 400 -25.96 -13.54 -15.24
N ASP A 401 -24.65 -13.34 -15.42
CA ASP A 401 -23.73 -14.37 -15.89
C ASP A 401 -23.66 -15.54 -14.89
N GLU A 402 -23.53 -15.25 -13.60
CA GLU A 402 -23.51 -16.24 -12.52
C GLU A 402 -24.81 -17.05 -12.42
N LYS A 403 -25.96 -16.44 -12.75
CA LYS A 403 -27.27 -17.10 -12.72
C LYS A 403 -27.71 -17.69 -14.06
N HIS A 404 -26.93 -17.51 -15.12
CA HIS A 404 -27.31 -17.88 -16.49
C HIS A 404 -28.67 -17.29 -16.88
N LEU A 405 -28.92 -16.02 -16.52
CA LEU A 405 -30.14 -15.29 -16.83
C LEU A 405 -29.89 -14.18 -17.85
N THR A 406 -30.91 -13.85 -18.63
CA THR A 406 -30.89 -12.62 -19.44
C THR A 406 -31.47 -11.48 -18.62
N CYS A 407 -30.72 -10.39 -18.51
CA CYS A 407 -31.18 -9.21 -17.77
C CYS A 407 -31.12 -7.97 -18.66
N PRO A 408 -32.26 -7.36 -19.02
CA PRO A 408 -32.25 -6.07 -19.68
C PRO A 408 -31.65 -5.02 -18.75
N THR A 409 -30.93 -4.05 -19.31
CA THR A 409 -30.50 -2.87 -18.56
C THR A 409 -31.75 -2.06 -18.22
N GLY A 410 -32.19 -2.10 -16.97
CA GLY A 410 -33.31 -1.29 -16.52
C GLY A 410 -32.89 0.13 -16.12
N PRO A 411 -33.80 0.91 -15.51
CA PRO A 411 -33.53 2.30 -15.19
C PRO A 411 -32.46 2.41 -14.11
N ILE A 412 -31.69 3.49 -14.20
CA ILE A 412 -30.69 3.86 -13.21
C ILE A 412 -31.02 5.21 -12.61
N ALA A 413 -31.01 5.29 -11.29
CA ALA A 413 -31.24 6.52 -10.54
C ALA A 413 -29.96 6.93 -9.81
N ASP A 414 -29.62 8.21 -9.92
CA ASP A 414 -28.57 8.86 -9.13
C ASP A 414 -29.16 9.26 -7.78
N LEU A 415 -28.81 8.51 -6.75
CA LEU A 415 -29.26 8.66 -5.37
C LEU A 415 -28.77 9.96 -4.73
N ALA A 416 -27.69 10.56 -5.24
CA ALA A 416 -27.25 11.86 -4.78
C ALA A 416 -28.25 12.96 -5.20
N LYS A 417 -28.91 12.82 -6.36
CA LYS A 417 -29.88 13.84 -6.78
C LYS A 417 -31.12 13.75 -5.89
N LYS A 418 -31.29 14.74 -5.01
CA LYS A 418 -32.48 14.87 -4.17
C LYS A 418 -33.72 14.89 -5.05
N ASN A 419 -34.56 13.89 -4.87
CA ASN A 419 -35.78 13.73 -5.62
C ASN A 419 -36.97 13.69 -4.64
N LYS A 420 -38.00 14.50 -4.90
CA LYS A 420 -39.25 14.46 -4.11
C LYS A 420 -40.04 13.17 -4.33
N GLY A 421 -39.57 12.30 -5.22
CA GLY A 421 -40.16 11.01 -5.52
C GLY A 421 -40.13 10.78 -7.03
N SER A 422 -39.63 9.62 -7.44
CA SER A 422 -39.74 9.15 -8.82
C SER A 422 -40.31 7.75 -8.88
N LEU A 423 -40.93 7.44 -10.01
CA LEU A 423 -41.28 6.09 -10.40
C LEU A 423 -40.20 5.58 -11.35
N LEU A 424 -39.66 4.41 -11.04
CA LEU A 424 -38.74 3.69 -11.91
C LEU A 424 -39.54 2.58 -12.61
N ASP A 425 -39.63 2.65 -13.94
CA ASP A 425 -40.31 1.64 -14.77
C ASP A 425 -39.41 0.41 -14.93
N LEU A 426 -39.95 -0.79 -14.68
CA LEU A 426 -39.19 -2.05 -14.63
C LEU A 426 -39.20 -2.87 -15.93
#